data_AF-X1IAG3-F1
#
_entry.id   AF-X1IAG3-F1
#
_cell.length_a   1.000
_cell.length_b   1.000
_cell.length_c   1.000
_cell.angle_alpha   90.00
_cell.angle_beta   90.00
_cell.angle_gamma   90.00
#
_symmetry.space_group_name_H-M   'P 1'
#
loop_
_entity.id
_entity.type
_entity.pdbx_description
1 polymer ?
#
loop_
_entity_poly.entity_id
_entity_poly.type
_entity_poly.pdbx_seq_one_letter_code
_entity_poly.pdbx_strand_id
1 'polypeptide(L)'
;YTDPQVPNAVEAKLYEIGQVTPDSPIIVTTNFSLTYFTVEGEVANSKIPTYISVVETEGLGVLNAYAGDKWSAEKIGKTLETQKVKDKITHNSVIIPGLVAVFRAELEDDFGWKVLVGPEEAARIPTFLKKEWKTG
;
A
#
# COMPACT_ATOMS: atom_id res chain seq x y z
N TYR A 1 17.88 -7.51 -27.74
CA TYR A 1 17.60 -8.77 -27.03
C TYR A 1 17.81 -8.44 -25.57
N THR A 2 16.74 -8.05 -24.88
CA THR A 2 16.80 -7.43 -23.55
C THR A 2 16.68 -8.54 -22.51
N ASP A 3 17.62 -8.58 -21.58
CA ASP A 3 17.74 -9.59 -20.52
C ASP A 3 16.42 -9.69 -19.70
N PRO A 4 15.80 -10.87 -19.57
CA PRO A 4 14.41 -11.05 -19.11
C PRO A 4 14.21 -10.98 -17.59
N GLN A 5 15.16 -10.43 -16.84
CA GLN A 5 14.96 -10.22 -15.40
C GLN A 5 13.97 -9.07 -15.21
N VAL A 6 12.71 -9.39 -14.88
CA VAL A 6 11.77 -8.41 -14.32
C VAL A 6 12.54 -7.67 -13.23
N PRO A 7 12.61 -6.31 -13.27
CA PRO A 7 13.35 -5.59 -12.26
C PRO A 7 12.84 -6.03 -10.89
N ASN A 8 13.74 -6.34 -9.95
CA ASN A 8 13.34 -6.82 -8.62
C ASN A 8 12.50 -5.77 -7.88
N ALA A 9 12.63 -4.49 -8.25
CA ALA A 9 11.87 -3.40 -7.68
C ALA A 9 11.07 -2.62 -8.72
N VAL A 10 9.90 -2.14 -8.32
CA VAL A 10 9.14 -1.09 -9.00
C VAL A 10 9.54 0.29 -8.45
N GLU A 11 9.19 1.35 -9.18
CA GLU A 11 9.43 2.71 -8.72
C GLU A 11 8.60 3.01 -7.46
N ALA A 12 9.24 3.56 -6.41
CA ALA A 12 8.54 3.93 -5.19
C ALA A 12 7.74 5.23 -5.38
N LYS A 13 6.48 5.09 -5.78
CA LYS A 13 5.55 6.20 -5.98
C LYS A 13 4.11 5.81 -5.63
N LEU A 14 3.23 6.79 -5.70
CA LEU A 14 1.80 6.58 -5.59
C LEU A 14 1.23 6.17 -6.95
N TYR A 15 0.76 4.94 -7.07
CA TYR A 15 0.11 4.41 -8.26
C TYR A 15 -1.41 4.56 -8.16
N GLU A 16 -2.04 4.78 -9.31
CA GLU A 16 -3.49 4.92 -9.44
C GLU A 16 -4.02 3.72 -10.20
N ILE A 17 -4.82 2.87 -9.54
CA ILE A 17 -5.37 1.67 -10.16
C ILE A 17 -6.84 1.90 -10.47
N GLY A 18 -7.18 1.95 -11.75
CA GLY A 18 -8.49 2.33 -12.24
C GLY A 18 -8.70 3.85 -12.25
N GLN A 19 -9.96 4.30 -12.18
CA GLN A 19 -10.31 5.72 -12.14
C GLN A 19 -10.48 6.17 -10.69
N VAL A 20 -9.36 6.51 -10.04
CA VAL A 20 -9.34 6.95 -8.64
C VAL A 20 -10.06 8.28 -8.45
N THR A 21 -10.70 8.44 -7.30
CA THR A 21 -11.33 9.68 -6.84
C THR A 21 -10.75 10.09 -5.49
N PRO A 22 -11.03 11.30 -4.99
CA PRO A 22 -10.58 11.69 -3.65
C PRO A 22 -11.10 10.81 -2.51
N ASP A 23 -12.15 10.02 -2.75
CA ASP A 23 -12.71 9.07 -1.77
C ASP A 23 -12.17 7.64 -1.95
N SER A 24 -11.27 7.41 -2.92
CA SER A 24 -10.66 6.11 -3.19
C SER A 24 -9.74 5.66 -2.06
N PRO A 25 -9.77 4.36 -1.68
CA PRO A 25 -8.88 3.82 -0.67
C PRO A 25 -7.41 3.97 -1.05
N ILE A 26 -6.56 3.96 -0.02
CA ILE A 26 -5.10 3.92 -0.16
C ILE A 26 -4.59 2.64 0.48
N ILE A 27 -3.86 1.83 -0.28
CA ILE A 27 -3.15 0.64 0.20
C ILE A 27 -1.66 0.90 0.18
N VAL A 28 -0.96 0.56 1.25
CA VAL A 28 0.50 0.62 1.33
C VAL A 28 1.10 -0.73 0.97
N THR A 29 2.15 -0.73 0.15
CA THR A 29 2.90 -1.94 -0.20
C THR A 29 4.37 -1.65 -0.50
N THR A 30 5.20 -2.69 -0.53
CA THR A 30 6.64 -2.60 -0.78
C THR A 30 6.95 -2.43 -2.26
N ASN A 31 8.13 -1.88 -2.58
CA ASN A 31 8.57 -1.80 -3.97
C ASN A 31 9.08 -3.11 -4.57
N PHE A 32 9.06 -4.24 -3.84
CA PHE A 32 9.32 -5.54 -4.45
C PHE A 32 8.30 -5.87 -5.55
N SER A 33 8.77 -6.09 -6.77
CA SER A 33 7.91 -6.18 -7.96
C SER A 33 6.84 -7.25 -7.85
N LEU A 34 7.18 -8.44 -7.35
CA LEU A 34 6.20 -9.51 -7.18
C LEU A 34 5.10 -9.12 -6.17
N THR A 35 5.46 -8.47 -5.07
CA THR A 35 4.48 -7.97 -4.10
C THR A 35 3.61 -6.88 -4.71
N TYR A 36 4.19 -5.90 -5.39
CA TYR A 36 3.44 -4.85 -6.06
C TYR A 36 2.43 -5.41 -7.07
N PHE A 37 2.88 -6.22 -8.04
CA PHE A 37 2.00 -6.75 -9.08
C PHE A 37 0.91 -7.69 -8.53
N THR A 38 1.20 -8.40 -7.43
CA THR A 38 0.16 -9.20 -6.76
C THR A 38 -0.91 -8.29 -6.14
N VAL A 39 -0.52 -7.23 -5.44
CA VAL A 39 -1.47 -6.27 -4.85
C VAL A 39 -2.25 -5.53 -5.94
N GLU A 40 -1.57 -5.05 -6.97
CA GLU A 40 -2.16 -4.35 -8.11
C GLU A 40 -3.20 -5.21 -8.82
N GLY A 41 -2.86 -6.46 -9.14
CA GLY A 41 -3.78 -7.40 -9.79
C GLY A 41 -5.04 -7.64 -8.97
N GLU A 42 -4.89 -7.79 -7.65
CA GLU A 42 -6.04 -8.00 -6.76
C GLU A 42 -6.88 -6.74 -6.56
N VAL A 43 -6.26 -5.56 -6.52
CA VAL A 43 -6.97 -4.28 -6.57
C VAL A 43 -7.76 -4.15 -7.88
N ALA A 44 -7.17 -4.46 -9.02
CA ALA A 44 -7.87 -4.45 -10.31
C ALA A 44 -9.06 -5.45 -10.32
N ASN A 45 -8.85 -6.66 -9.78
CA ASN A 45 -9.90 -7.69 -9.64
C ASN A 45 -11.04 -7.26 -8.71
N SER A 46 -10.76 -6.39 -7.73
CA SER A 46 -11.78 -5.85 -6.83
C SER A 46 -12.80 -4.97 -7.54
N LYS A 47 -12.41 -4.34 -8.66
CA LYS A 47 -13.14 -3.29 -9.38
C LYS A 47 -13.40 -2.03 -8.54
N ILE A 48 -12.61 -1.81 -7.49
CA ILE A 48 -12.64 -0.61 -6.66
C ILE A 48 -11.41 0.23 -6.99
N PRO A 49 -11.57 1.42 -7.59
CA PRO A 49 -10.44 2.28 -7.90
C PRO A 49 -9.71 2.68 -6.62
N THR A 50 -8.39 2.43 -6.58
CA THR A 50 -7.59 2.48 -5.35
C THR A 50 -6.21 3.08 -5.63
N TYR A 51 -5.71 3.87 -4.71
CA TYR A 51 -4.32 4.31 -4.68
C TYR A 51 -3.43 3.23 -4.06
N ILE A 52 -2.29 2.93 -4.69
CA ILE A 52 -1.26 2.06 -4.11
C ILE A 52 -0.03 2.91 -3.81
N SER A 53 0.24 3.14 -2.53
CA SER A 53 1.45 3.81 -2.05
C SER A 53 2.58 2.79 -1.96
N VAL A 54 3.49 2.84 -2.93
CA VAL A 54 4.68 1.98 -2.95
C VAL A 54 5.80 2.64 -2.17
N VAL A 55 6.28 1.95 -1.14
CA VAL A 55 7.36 2.40 -0.27
C VAL A 55 8.66 1.68 -0.66
N GLU A 56 9.75 2.44 -0.76
CA GLU A 56 11.07 1.95 -1.14
C GLU A 56 11.64 0.98 -0.10
N THR A 57 11.89 -0.27 -0.49
CA THR A 57 12.44 -1.33 0.39
C THR A 57 13.64 -2.05 -0.20
N GLU A 58 14.32 -1.42 -1.17
CA GLU A 58 15.43 -2.03 -1.91
C GLU A 58 14.99 -3.30 -2.65
N GLY A 59 13.71 -3.38 -3.02
CA GLY A 59 13.11 -4.55 -3.68
C GLY A 59 12.86 -5.73 -2.73
N LEU A 60 12.78 -5.50 -1.42
CA LEU A 60 12.42 -6.54 -0.44
C LEU A 60 10.90 -6.62 -0.24
N GLY A 61 10.36 -7.83 -0.21
CA GLY A 61 8.96 -8.07 0.14
C GLY A 61 8.65 -7.76 1.61
N VAL A 62 7.36 -7.71 1.98
CA VAL A 62 6.85 -7.18 3.27
C VAL A 62 7.61 -7.73 4.49
N LEU A 63 7.65 -9.04 4.68
CA LEU A 63 8.27 -9.65 5.87
C LEU A 63 9.80 -9.49 5.87
N ASN A 64 10.44 -9.58 4.70
CA ASN A 64 11.89 -9.43 4.60
C ASN A 64 12.31 -7.98 4.84
N ALA A 65 11.55 -7.02 4.33
CA ALA A 65 11.78 -5.61 4.55
C ALA A 65 11.54 -5.24 6.02
N TYR A 66 10.54 -5.84 6.66
CA TYR A 66 10.28 -5.67 8.10
C TYR A 66 11.43 -6.25 8.95
N ALA A 67 11.83 -7.49 8.69
CA ALA A 67 12.92 -8.15 9.44
C ALA A 67 14.29 -7.51 9.21
N GLY A 68 14.49 -6.85 8.05
CA GLY A 68 15.73 -6.15 7.70
C GLY A 68 15.76 -4.67 8.06
N ASP A 69 14.83 -4.19 8.89
CA ASP A 69 14.69 -2.77 9.27
C ASP A 69 14.57 -1.80 8.09
N LYS A 70 14.13 -2.30 6.92
CA LYS A 70 13.88 -1.50 5.71
C LYS A 70 12.43 -1.05 5.61
N TRP A 71 11.58 -1.46 6.53
CA TRP A 71 10.16 -1.19 6.57
C TRP A 71 9.69 -0.93 8.00
N SER A 72 9.22 0.29 8.25
CA SER A 72 8.75 0.77 9.56
C SER A 72 7.55 1.70 9.38
N ALA A 73 6.80 1.94 10.46
CA ALA A 73 5.73 2.94 10.48
C ALA A 73 6.26 4.32 10.09
N GLU A 74 7.38 4.77 10.66
CA GLU A 74 8.05 6.01 10.26
C GLU A 74 8.28 6.12 8.76
N LYS A 75 8.80 5.05 8.13
CA LYS A 75 9.10 5.06 6.69
C LYS A 75 7.84 5.10 5.83
N ILE A 76 6.78 4.41 6.25
CA ILE A 76 5.47 4.48 5.61
C ILE A 76 4.92 5.90 5.69
N GLY A 77 4.89 6.49 6.90
CA GLY A 77 4.38 7.84 7.13
C GLY A 77 5.10 8.89 6.29
N LYS A 78 6.43 8.90 6.31
CA LYS A 78 7.26 9.79 5.47
C LYS A 78 7.04 9.58 3.98
N THR A 79 6.81 8.34 3.54
CA THR A 79 6.51 8.06 2.13
C THR A 79 5.17 8.65 1.72
N LEU A 80 4.13 8.50 2.55
CA LEU A 80 2.81 9.08 2.28
C LEU A 80 2.85 10.62 2.19
N GLU A 81 3.66 11.26 3.03
CA GLU A 81 3.91 12.71 2.96
C GLU A 81 4.67 13.11 1.69
N THR A 82 5.74 12.39 1.37
CA THR A 82 6.57 12.63 0.17
C THR A 82 5.75 12.47 -1.12
N GLN A 83 4.86 11.49 -1.13
CA GLN A 83 3.94 11.21 -2.24
C GLN A 83 2.75 12.17 -2.28
N LYS A 84 2.63 13.10 -1.30
CA LYS A 84 1.55 14.09 -1.20
C LYS A 84 0.17 13.45 -1.26
N VAL A 85 0.01 12.31 -0.57
CA VAL A 85 -1.23 11.52 -0.62
C VAL A 85 -2.41 12.32 -0.07
N LYS A 86 -2.18 13.11 1.00
CA LYS A 86 -3.20 13.99 1.61
C LYS A 86 -3.74 15.07 0.66
N ASP A 87 -3.01 15.43 -0.39
CA ASP A 87 -3.49 16.41 -1.38
C ASP A 87 -4.44 15.79 -2.42
N LYS A 88 -4.46 14.45 -2.51
CA LYS A 88 -5.27 13.70 -3.49
C LYS A 88 -6.56 13.14 -2.92
N ILE A 89 -6.71 13.08 -1.60
CA ILE A 89 -7.83 12.46 -0.90
C ILE A 89 -8.60 13.44 -0.03
N THR A 90 -9.85 13.13 0.26
CA THR A 90 -10.75 13.86 1.18
C THR A 90 -10.83 13.21 2.56
N HIS A 91 -10.40 11.95 2.68
CA HIS A 91 -10.35 11.21 3.93
C HIS A 91 -8.92 11.16 4.49
N ASN A 92 -8.74 10.56 5.66
CA ASN A 92 -7.43 10.41 6.28
C ASN A 92 -7.23 8.95 6.73
N SER A 93 -7.53 8.02 5.83
CA SER A 93 -7.51 6.58 6.11
C SER A 93 -6.51 5.88 5.21
N VAL A 94 -5.75 4.95 5.77
CA VAL A 94 -4.74 4.17 5.04
C VAL A 94 -4.86 2.70 5.38
N ILE A 95 -4.72 1.83 4.39
CA ILE A 95 -4.76 0.38 4.55
C ILE A 95 -3.32 -0.14 4.55
N ILE A 96 -2.94 -0.83 5.63
CA ILE A 96 -1.64 -1.50 5.75
C ILE A 96 -1.81 -3.02 5.58
N PRO A 97 -0.79 -3.75 5.11
CA PRO A 97 -0.84 -5.21 5.06
C PRO A 97 -1.04 -5.82 6.46
N GLY A 98 -1.82 -6.90 6.56
CA GLY A 98 -2.11 -7.55 7.84
C GLY A 98 -0.87 -8.05 8.57
N LEU A 99 0.15 -8.46 7.81
CA LEU A 99 1.45 -8.93 8.31
C LEU A 99 2.21 -7.88 9.12
N VAL A 100 1.84 -6.60 9.01
CA VAL A 100 2.51 -5.48 9.68
C VAL A 100 1.54 -4.66 10.53
N ALA A 101 0.47 -5.29 11.04
CA ALA A 101 -0.52 -4.65 11.91
C ALA A 101 0.08 -3.90 13.12
N VAL A 102 1.28 -4.29 13.56
CA VAL A 102 2.03 -3.65 14.65
C VAL A 102 2.31 -2.16 14.39
N PHE A 103 2.41 -1.72 13.13
CA PHE A 103 2.64 -0.31 12.77
C PHE A 103 1.45 0.60 12.99
N ARG A 104 0.28 0.03 13.24
CA ARG A 104 -0.96 0.79 13.39
C ARG A 104 -0.84 1.91 14.42
N ALA A 105 -0.36 1.59 15.61
CA ALA A 105 -0.31 2.54 16.72
C ALA A 105 0.59 3.74 16.36
N GLU A 106 1.81 3.48 15.89
CA GLU A 106 2.76 4.53 15.51
C GLU A 106 2.25 5.38 14.32
N LEU A 107 1.60 4.78 13.32
CA LEU A 107 0.99 5.53 12.22
C LEU A 107 -0.22 6.38 12.65
N GLU A 108 -1.00 5.92 13.61
CA GLU A 108 -2.11 6.67 14.21
C GLU A 108 -1.60 7.81 15.09
N ASP A 109 -0.63 7.54 15.97
CA ASP A 109 -0.14 8.48 16.98
C ASP A 109 0.80 9.55 16.38
N ASP A 110 1.76 9.15 15.55
CA ASP A 110 2.82 10.06 15.08
C ASP A 110 2.47 10.75 13.76
N PHE A 111 1.70 10.08 12.89
CA PHE A 111 1.35 10.60 11.55
C PHE A 111 -0.14 10.97 11.40
N GLY A 112 -0.95 10.64 12.41
CA GLY A 112 -2.36 10.99 12.48
C GLY A 112 -3.23 10.25 11.47
N TRP A 113 -2.78 9.15 10.87
CA TRP A 113 -3.58 8.39 9.90
C TRP A 113 -4.60 7.50 10.60
N LYS A 114 -5.81 7.37 10.07
CA LYS A 114 -6.73 6.30 10.47
C LYS A 114 -6.32 5.00 9.78
N VAL A 115 -5.70 4.10 10.52
CA VAL A 115 -5.14 2.87 9.93
C VAL A 115 -6.17 1.75 9.92
N LEU A 116 -6.41 1.20 8.74
CA LEU A 116 -7.13 -0.05 8.54
C LEU A 116 -6.13 -1.17 8.32
N VAL A 117 -6.26 -2.25 9.09
CA VAL A 117 -5.44 -3.44 8.90
C VAL A 117 -6.10 -4.29 7.82
N GLY A 118 -5.45 -4.38 6.66
CA GLY A 118 -5.86 -5.22 5.55
C GLY A 118 -5.56 -6.70 5.80
N PRO A 119 -5.81 -7.56 4.81
CA PRO A 119 -5.49 -8.98 4.91
C PRO A 119 -3.98 -9.24 4.89
N GLU A 120 -3.57 -10.39 5.43
CA GLU A 120 -2.19 -10.90 5.30
C GLU A 120 -1.89 -11.38 3.87
N GLU A 121 -2.90 -11.90 3.19
CA GLU A 121 -2.83 -12.41 1.82
C GLU A 121 -3.48 -11.42 0.84
N ALA A 122 -2.75 -11.04 -0.22
CA ALA A 122 -3.25 -10.12 -1.24
C ALA A 122 -4.53 -10.64 -1.93
N ALA A 123 -4.69 -11.96 -2.10
CA ALA A 123 -5.88 -12.58 -2.68
C ALA A 123 -7.19 -12.24 -1.95
N ARG A 124 -7.12 -11.74 -0.71
CA ARG A 124 -8.29 -11.33 0.07
C ARG A 124 -8.61 -9.84 -0.05
N ILE A 125 -7.76 -9.05 -0.71
CA ILE A 125 -7.98 -7.61 -0.96
C ILE A 125 -9.34 -7.35 -1.62
N PRO A 126 -9.79 -8.10 -2.65
CA PRO A 126 -11.08 -7.83 -3.29
C PRO A 126 -12.25 -7.95 -2.32
N THR A 127 -12.20 -8.94 -1.43
CA THR A 127 -13.26 -9.18 -0.44
C THR A 127 -13.18 -8.15 0.68
N PHE A 128 -11.98 -7.80 1.13
CA PHE A 128 -11.75 -6.78 2.15
C PHE A 128 -12.29 -5.42 1.70
N LEU A 129 -11.89 -4.94 0.52
CA LEU A 129 -12.33 -3.65 0.00
C LEU A 129 -13.85 -3.59 -0.13
N LYS A 130 -14.50 -4.65 -0.64
CA LYS A 130 -15.97 -4.69 -0.78
C LYS A 130 -16.74 -4.68 0.54
N LYS A 131 -16.14 -5.19 1.63
CA LYS A 131 -16.81 -5.31 2.93
C LYS A 131 -16.52 -4.13 3.85
N GLU A 132 -15.24 -3.78 3.96
CA GLU A 132 -14.72 -2.82 4.92
C GLU A 132 -14.64 -1.41 4.33
N TRP A 133 -14.37 -1.29 3.04
CA TRP A 133 -14.39 -0.01 2.34
C TRP A 133 -15.78 0.26 1.76
N LYS A 134 -16.69 0.67 2.63
CA LYS A 134 -18.01 1.16 2.19
C LYS A 134 -17.80 2.53 1.55
N THR A 135 -17.87 2.57 0.23
CA THR A 135 -18.03 3.81 -0.52
C THR A 135 -19.24 4.54 0.09
N GLY A 136 -18.99 5.72 0.66
CA GLY A 136 -20.05 6.59 1.15
C GLY A 136 -20.96 7.03 0.02
#